data_AF-A0A455U6U2-F1
#
_entry.id   AF-A0A455U6U2-F1
#
_cell.length_a   1.000
_cell.length_b   1.000
_cell.length_c   1.000
_cell.angle_alpha   90.00
_cell.angle_beta   90.00
_cell.angle_gamma   90.00
#
_symmetry.space_group_name_H-M   'P 1'
#
loop_
_entity.id
_entity.type
_entity.pdbx_description
1 polymer ?
#
loop_
_entity_poly.entity_id
_entity_poly.type
_entity_poly.pdbx_seq_one_letter_code
_entity_poly.pdbx_strand_id
1 'polypeptide(L)'
;MVESIEAEKTLKRAAARRDKGEEDVRLLDVLIEQAQSVHDPDAFIELLERPVENQAGGILISTVHGAKGLEWPLVAVAGVNEEDFPHYSRDNPLSDERLEEERRLFYVAITRAQEQLLVLHDGACTVLVALLLRAPGKTACVSPLV
;
A
#
# COMPACT_ATOMS: atom_id res chain seq x y z
N MET A 1 11.79 -0.57 -31.29
CA MET A 1 11.57 0.60 -30.42
C MET A 1 10.08 0.66 -30.19
N VAL A 2 9.61 0.26 -29.03
CA VAL A 2 8.21 0.48 -28.64
C VAL A 2 8.08 1.98 -28.41
N GLU A 3 7.18 2.65 -29.13
CA GLU A 3 6.91 4.07 -28.86
C GLU A 3 6.35 4.19 -27.44
N SER A 4 6.71 5.24 -26.69
CA SER A 4 6.33 5.39 -25.26
C SER A 4 4.82 5.21 -25.01
N ILE A 5 4.00 5.65 -25.97
CA ILE A 5 2.54 5.53 -25.96
C ILE A 5 2.08 4.05 -26.03
N GLU A 6 2.79 3.21 -26.79
CA GLU A 6 2.48 1.79 -26.92
C GLU A 6 2.90 1.00 -25.66
N ALA A 7 4.00 1.40 -25.02
CA ALA A 7 4.44 0.83 -23.75
C ALA A 7 3.43 1.13 -22.61
N GLU A 8 3.03 2.40 -22.46
CA GLU A 8 2.04 2.82 -21.45
C GLU A 8 0.71 2.07 -21.62
N LYS A 9 0.22 1.97 -22.87
CA LYS A 9 -1.01 1.25 -23.19
C LYS A 9 -0.91 -0.24 -22.90
N THR A 10 0.28 -0.83 -23.07
CA THR A 10 0.54 -2.24 -22.77
C THR A 10 0.57 -2.47 -21.26
N LEU A 11 1.24 -1.61 -20.50
CA LEU A 11 1.27 -1.63 -19.02
C LEU A 11 -0.13 -1.51 -18.42
N LYS A 12 -0.91 -0.51 -18.85
CA LYS A 12 -2.30 -0.33 -18.39
C LYS A 12 -3.22 -1.51 -18.71
N ARG A 13 -2.93 -2.26 -19.78
CA ARG A 13 -3.69 -3.46 -20.18
C ARG A 13 -3.25 -4.71 -19.44
N ALA A 14 -1.98 -4.79 -19.06
CA ALA A 14 -1.43 -5.90 -18.30
C ALA A 14 -1.81 -5.81 -16.81
N ALA A 15 -2.01 -4.61 -16.29
CA ALA A 15 -2.46 -4.40 -14.93
C ALA A 15 -3.83 -5.03 -14.67
N ALA A 16 -4.00 -5.60 -13.47
CA ALA A 16 -5.22 -6.29 -13.07
C ALA A 16 -6.46 -5.37 -13.07
N ARG A 17 -6.25 -4.06 -12.86
CA ARG A 17 -7.26 -3.00 -12.86
C ARG A 17 -6.71 -1.72 -13.50
N ARG A 18 -7.61 -0.83 -13.94
CA ARG A 18 -7.25 0.45 -14.56
C ARG A 18 -6.47 1.35 -13.60
N ASP A 19 -6.96 1.51 -12.37
CA ASP A 19 -6.35 2.42 -11.38
C ASP A 19 -4.94 1.96 -11.01
N LYS A 20 -4.75 0.65 -10.83
CA LYS A 20 -3.42 0.05 -10.63
C LYS A 20 -2.49 0.26 -11.83
N GLY A 21 -3.00 0.11 -13.04
CA GLY A 21 -2.22 0.39 -14.25
C GLY A 21 -1.83 1.87 -14.39
N GLU A 22 -2.63 2.79 -13.86
CA GLU A 22 -2.28 4.20 -13.78
C GLU A 22 -1.22 4.47 -12.70
N GLU A 23 -1.31 3.80 -11.56
CA GLU A 23 -0.30 3.87 -10.49
C GLU A 23 1.06 3.31 -10.94
N ASP A 24 1.08 2.14 -11.59
CA ASP A 24 2.29 1.52 -12.12
C ASP A 24 2.98 2.44 -13.13
N VAL A 25 2.22 3.12 -13.99
CA VAL A 25 2.76 4.10 -14.94
C VAL A 25 3.36 5.30 -14.21
N ARG A 26 2.68 5.85 -13.20
CA ARG A 26 3.22 6.96 -12.40
C ARG A 26 4.51 6.58 -11.68
N LEU A 27 4.58 5.37 -11.12
CA LEU A 27 5.78 4.87 -10.48
C LEU A 27 6.94 4.76 -11.49
N LEU A 28 6.66 4.23 -12.68
CA LEU A 28 7.66 4.16 -13.74
C LEU A 28 8.14 5.54 -14.20
N ASP A 29 7.26 6.53 -14.30
CA ASP A 29 7.65 7.91 -14.62
C ASP A 29 8.66 8.47 -13.61
N VAL A 30 8.41 8.26 -12.31
CA VAL A 30 9.32 8.66 -11.23
C VAL A 30 10.66 7.92 -11.34
N LEU A 31 10.64 6.61 -11.60
CA LEU A 31 11.86 5.82 -11.75
C LEU A 31 12.67 6.24 -12.98
N ILE A 32 12.00 6.60 -14.08
CA ILE A 32 12.64 7.11 -15.30
C ILE A 32 13.29 8.48 -15.01
N GLU A 33 12.60 9.38 -14.31
CA GLU A 33 13.14 10.68 -13.92
C GLU A 33 14.39 10.52 -13.03
N GLN A 34 14.34 9.60 -12.06
CA GLN A 34 15.50 9.31 -11.22
C GLN A 34 16.65 8.67 -12.00
N ALA A 35 16.38 7.72 -12.89
CA ALA A 35 17.40 7.10 -13.74
C ALA A 35 18.06 8.14 -14.67
N GLN A 36 17.28 9.09 -15.19
CA GLN A 36 17.79 10.22 -15.96
C GLN A 36 18.68 11.15 -15.12
N SER A 37 18.46 11.26 -13.80
CA SER A 37 19.33 12.12 -12.98
C SER A 37 20.74 11.56 -12.78
N VAL A 38 20.90 10.23 -12.84
CA VAL A 38 22.18 9.54 -12.57
C VAL A 38 22.93 9.19 -13.87
N HIS A 39 22.21 8.98 -14.98
CA HIS A 39 22.75 8.66 -16.31
C HIS A 39 23.67 7.43 -16.39
N ASP A 40 23.73 6.62 -15.33
CA ASP A 40 24.53 5.39 -15.24
C ASP A 40 23.71 4.30 -14.52
N PRO A 41 23.55 3.10 -15.12
CA PRO A 41 22.74 2.03 -14.53
C PRO A 41 23.26 1.54 -13.17
N ASP A 42 24.57 1.45 -12.99
CA ASP A 42 25.17 0.95 -11.74
C ASP A 42 24.93 1.95 -10.60
N ALA A 43 25.14 3.24 -10.87
CA ALA A 43 24.85 4.30 -9.90
C ALA A 43 23.34 4.48 -9.64
N PHE A 44 22.46 4.16 -10.60
CA PHE A 44 21.01 4.10 -10.36
C PHE A 44 20.63 2.94 -9.45
N ILE A 45 21.24 1.76 -9.63
CA ILE A 45 21.05 0.62 -8.73
C ILE A 45 21.54 1.00 -7.32
N GLU A 46 22.72 1.60 -7.19
CA GLU A 46 23.23 2.08 -5.91
C GLU A 46 22.25 3.07 -5.25
N LEU A 47 21.67 4.01 -6.03
CA LEU A 47 20.66 4.94 -5.54
C LEU A 47 19.42 4.21 -4.98
N LEU A 48 18.93 3.17 -5.65
CA LEU A 48 17.77 2.38 -5.22
C LEU A 48 18.06 1.53 -3.98
N GLU A 49 19.30 1.09 -3.79
CA GLU A 49 19.72 0.30 -2.63
C GLU A 49 20.00 1.15 -1.38
N ARG A 50 20.10 2.48 -1.53
CA ARG A 50 20.35 3.36 -0.39
C ARG A 50 19.21 3.28 0.63
N PRO A 51 19.52 2.97 1.90
CA PRO A 51 18.50 2.93 2.92
C PRO A 51 17.89 4.33 3.10
N VAL A 52 16.56 4.38 3.16
CA VAL A 52 15.83 5.59 3.54
C VAL A 52 16.13 5.86 5.02
N GLU A 53 16.82 6.96 5.31
CA GLU A 53 17.09 7.36 6.68
C GLU A 53 15.82 7.92 7.34
N ASN A 54 15.50 7.42 8.53
CA ASN A 54 14.38 7.95 9.31
C ASN A 54 14.71 9.36 9.80
N GLN A 55 13.91 10.34 9.37
CA GLN A 55 14.05 11.72 9.82
C GLN A 55 13.37 11.93 11.18
N ALA A 56 14.06 12.56 12.12
CA ALA A 56 13.49 12.94 13.41
C ALA A 56 12.34 13.95 13.21
N GLY A 57 11.18 13.65 13.80
CA GLY A 57 9.97 14.49 13.67
C GLY A 57 9.15 14.25 12.39
N GLY A 58 9.53 13.28 11.55
CA GLY A 58 8.76 12.87 10.37
C GLY A 58 7.65 11.86 10.66
N ILE A 59 6.88 11.51 9.61
CA ILE A 59 5.92 10.41 9.63
C ILE A 59 6.68 9.12 9.30
N LEU A 60 6.53 8.10 10.15
CA LEU A 60 7.06 6.77 9.86
C LEU A 60 6.13 6.03 8.90
N ILE A 61 6.65 5.67 7.72
CA ILE A 61 5.97 4.80 6.77
C ILE A 61 6.61 3.42 6.88
N SER A 62 5.78 2.39 7.11
CA SER A 62 6.21 1.00 7.21
C SER A 62 5.15 0.08 6.65
N THR A 63 5.55 -1.15 6.32
CA THR A 63 4.60 -2.24 6.10
C THR A 63 4.01 -2.70 7.43
N VAL A 64 2.84 -3.35 7.40
CA VAL A 64 2.22 -3.98 8.58
C VAL A 64 3.15 -5.02 9.22
N HIS A 65 3.89 -5.76 8.40
CA HIS A 65 4.89 -6.73 8.86
C HIS A 65 6.03 -6.05 9.63
N GLY A 66 6.56 -4.94 9.11
CA GLY A 66 7.62 -4.16 9.77
C GLY A 66 7.16 -3.51 11.08
N ALA A 67 5.85 -3.30 11.25
CA ALA A 67 5.27 -2.73 12.46
C ALA A 67 5.07 -3.75 13.60
N LYS A 68 5.35 -5.05 13.38
CA LYS A 68 5.11 -6.09 14.38
C LYS A 68 5.94 -5.83 15.65
N GLY A 69 5.26 -5.77 16.79
CA GLY A 69 5.89 -5.55 18.10
C GLY A 69 6.16 -4.08 18.43
N LEU A 70 5.80 -3.16 17.54
CA LEU A 70 5.89 -1.72 17.75
C LEU A 70 4.50 -1.12 17.98
N GLU A 71 4.43 0.03 18.64
CA GLU A 71 3.16 0.72 18.92
C GLU A 71 3.37 2.24 18.88
N TRP A 72 2.31 2.96 18.49
CA TRP A 72 2.32 4.42 18.39
C TRP A 72 1.01 5.04 18.89
N PRO A 73 1.04 6.29 19.38
CA PRO A 73 -0.18 7.01 19.79
C PRO A 73 -1.23 7.07 18.68
N LEU A 74 -0.79 7.36 17.45
CA LEU A 74 -1.63 7.44 16.26
C LEU A 74 -1.07 6.53 15.17
N VAL A 75 -1.95 5.72 14.57
CA VAL A 75 -1.63 4.90 13.40
C VAL A 75 -2.67 5.15 12.31
N ALA A 76 -2.18 5.36 11.09
CA ALA A 76 -3.00 5.37 9.89
C ALA A 76 -2.72 4.11 9.08
N VAL A 77 -3.76 3.32 8.80
CA VAL A 77 -3.69 2.17 7.89
C VAL A 77 -4.27 2.62 6.56
N ALA A 78 -3.41 2.75 5.56
CA ALA A 78 -3.79 3.13 4.21
C ALA A 78 -4.04 1.90 3.33
N GLY A 79 -4.78 2.10 2.23
CA GLY A 79 -5.01 1.07 1.22
C GLY A 79 -5.88 -0.09 1.72
N VAL A 80 -6.84 0.16 2.62
CA VAL A 80 -7.77 -0.87 3.10
C VAL A 80 -8.91 -1.05 2.08
N ASN A 81 -8.53 -1.44 0.87
CA ASN A 81 -9.37 -1.56 -0.31
C ASN A 81 -9.45 -3.02 -0.78
N GLU A 82 -10.48 -3.34 -1.56
CA GLU A 82 -10.65 -4.68 -2.12
C GLU A 82 -9.51 -4.96 -3.12
N GLU A 83 -8.87 -6.13 -2.99
CA GLU A 83 -7.63 -6.60 -3.68
C GLU A 83 -6.31 -6.05 -3.12
N ASP A 84 -6.32 -4.94 -2.37
CA ASP A 84 -5.11 -4.37 -1.77
C ASP A 84 -4.91 -4.87 -0.34
N PHE A 85 -5.95 -4.77 0.50
CA PHE A 85 -5.93 -5.29 1.86
C PHE A 85 -7.37 -5.68 2.27
N PRO A 86 -7.77 -6.94 2.08
CA PRO A 86 -6.93 -8.13 1.89
C PRO A 86 -6.29 -8.21 0.50
N HIS A 87 -5.02 -8.61 0.43
CA HIS A 87 -4.32 -8.71 -0.85
C HIS A 87 -4.73 -9.97 -1.64
N TYR A 88 -5.27 -9.78 -2.85
CA TYR A 88 -5.54 -10.87 -3.79
C TYR A 88 -5.56 -10.39 -5.24
N SER A 89 -5.40 -11.31 -6.18
CA SER A 89 -5.43 -11.02 -7.62
C SER A 89 -5.91 -12.24 -8.43
N ARG A 90 -5.98 -12.12 -9.76
CA ARG A 90 -6.33 -13.25 -10.65
C ARG A 90 -5.39 -14.43 -10.51
N ASP A 91 -4.08 -14.15 -10.45
CA ASP A 91 -3.04 -15.18 -10.30
C ASP A 91 -2.87 -15.61 -8.84
N ASN A 92 -3.54 -14.90 -7.93
CA ASN A 92 -3.37 -15.03 -6.50
C ASN A 92 -4.74 -14.92 -5.78
N PRO A 93 -5.67 -15.85 -6.02
CA PRO A 93 -7.04 -15.73 -5.53
C PRO A 93 -7.13 -15.80 -4.00
N LEU A 94 -8.16 -15.16 -3.45
CA LEU A 94 -8.46 -15.12 -2.02
C LEU A 94 -9.15 -16.41 -1.59
N SER A 95 -8.40 -17.36 -1.02
CA SER A 95 -8.95 -18.53 -0.32
C SER A 95 -9.29 -18.17 1.14
N ASP A 96 -10.07 -19.03 1.80
CA ASP A 96 -10.44 -18.83 3.21
C ASP A 96 -9.21 -18.75 4.13
N GLU A 97 -8.23 -19.65 3.94
CA GLU A 97 -6.98 -19.65 4.72
C GLU A 97 -6.22 -18.33 4.58
N ARG A 98 -6.17 -17.78 3.37
CA ARG A 98 -5.48 -16.51 3.09
C ARG A 98 -6.24 -15.32 3.62
N LEU A 99 -7.56 -15.36 3.53
CA LEU A 99 -8.39 -14.34 4.15
C LEU A 99 -8.18 -14.33 5.68
N GLU A 100 -7.98 -15.49 6.31
CA GLU A 100 -7.61 -15.55 7.72
C GLU A 100 -6.22 -14.98 7.99
N GLU A 101 -5.24 -15.20 7.12
CA GLU A 101 -3.91 -14.59 7.19
C GLU A 101 -3.99 -13.05 7.12
N GLU A 102 -4.71 -12.52 6.13
CA GLU A 102 -4.94 -11.09 5.96
C GLU A 102 -5.70 -10.49 7.15
N ARG A 103 -6.68 -11.22 7.73
CA ARG A 103 -7.35 -10.80 8.98
C ARG A 103 -6.38 -10.70 10.15
N ARG A 104 -5.43 -11.65 10.28
CA ARG A 104 -4.40 -11.60 11.32
C ARG A 104 -3.47 -10.40 11.10
N LEU A 105 -3.09 -10.12 9.86
CA LEU A 105 -2.30 -8.92 9.52
C LEU A 105 -3.05 -7.64 9.85
N PHE A 106 -4.33 -7.56 9.50
CA PHE A 106 -5.17 -6.41 9.81
C PHE A 106 -5.31 -6.21 11.32
N TYR A 107 -5.48 -7.29 12.09
CA TYR A 107 -5.46 -7.23 13.55
C TYR A 107 -4.14 -6.69 14.10
N VAL A 108 -3.00 -7.10 13.54
CA VAL A 108 -1.70 -6.51 13.89
C VAL A 108 -1.72 -5.01 13.62
N ALA A 109 -2.12 -4.56 12.44
CA ALA A 109 -2.19 -3.13 12.09
C ALA A 109 -3.04 -2.30 13.08
N ILE A 110 -4.26 -2.76 13.39
CA ILE A 110 -5.19 -2.08 14.31
C ILE A 110 -4.64 -2.02 15.74
N THR A 111 -3.95 -3.06 16.17
CA THR A 111 -3.39 -3.14 17.53
C THR A 111 -2.10 -2.37 17.70
N ARG A 112 -1.50 -1.83 16.63
CA ARG A 112 -0.35 -0.91 16.76
C ARG A 112 -0.76 0.47 17.29
N ALA A 113 -2.05 0.82 17.16
CA ALA A 113 -2.60 2.10 17.61
C ALA A 113 -2.96 2.09 19.10
N GLN A 114 -2.36 3.01 19.86
CA GLN A 114 -2.64 3.18 21.30
C GLN A 114 -3.84 4.08 21.56
N GLU A 115 -3.93 5.23 20.89
CA GLU A 115 -4.98 6.24 21.13
C GLU A 115 -5.92 6.39 19.93
N GLN A 116 -5.35 6.60 18.74
CA GLN A 116 -6.12 6.89 17.53
C GLN A 116 -5.75 5.97 16.37
N LEU A 117 -6.78 5.47 15.69
CA LEU A 117 -6.66 4.66 14.48
C LEU A 117 -7.44 5.34 13.34
N LEU A 118 -6.73 5.63 12.27
CA LEU A 118 -7.30 6.07 11.00
C LEU A 118 -7.25 4.89 10.03
N VAL A 119 -8.38 4.58 9.39
CA VAL A 119 -8.44 3.58 8.33
C VAL A 119 -8.85 4.29 7.05
N LEU A 120 -7.94 4.33 6.09
CA LEU A 120 -8.14 4.99 4.81
C LEU A 120 -8.45 3.94 3.75
N HIS A 121 -9.52 4.18 3.01
CA HIS A 121 -9.93 3.35 1.88
C HIS A 121 -10.43 4.25 0.74
N ASP A 122 -10.49 3.73 -0.48
CA ASP A 122 -11.21 4.29 -1.60
C ASP A 122 -12.50 3.49 -1.82
N GLY A 123 -13.61 4.17 -2.12
CA GLY A 123 -14.84 3.50 -2.57
C GLY A 123 -15.37 2.36 -1.67
N ALA A 124 -15.41 1.14 -2.22
CA ALA A 124 -16.14 0.01 -1.66
C ALA A 124 -15.49 -0.55 -0.37
N CYS A 125 -16.31 -0.64 0.66
CA CYS A 125 -15.92 -1.12 1.99
C CYS A 125 -15.52 -2.61 1.93
N THR A 126 -14.27 -2.92 2.31
CA THR A 126 -13.79 -4.32 2.31
C THR A 126 -14.43 -5.15 3.42
N VAL A 127 -14.35 -6.48 3.27
CA VAL A 127 -14.71 -7.41 4.33
C VAL A 127 -13.97 -7.16 5.66
N LEU A 128 -12.80 -6.52 5.64
CA LEU A 128 -12.03 -6.17 6.83
C LEU A 128 -12.58 -4.92 7.52
N VAL A 129 -12.91 -3.87 6.76
CA VAL A 129 -13.53 -2.64 7.31
C VAL A 129 -14.91 -2.95 7.89
N ALA A 130 -15.69 -3.83 7.25
CA ALA A 130 -16.98 -4.27 7.75
C ALA A 130 -16.91 -4.94 9.13
N LEU A 131 -15.79 -5.59 9.48
CA LEU A 131 -15.57 -6.14 10.83
C LEU A 131 -15.28 -5.04 11.84
N LEU A 132 -14.48 -4.05 11.44
CA LEU A 132 -14.06 -2.96 12.31
C LEU A 132 -15.26 -2.10 12.75
N LEU A 133 -16.17 -1.81 11.82
CA LEU A 133 -17.41 -1.05 12.09
C LEU A 133 -18.36 -1.74 13.08
N ARG A 134 -18.14 -3.03 13.39
CA ARG A 134 -18.94 -3.81 14.34
C ARG A 134 -18.27 -3.92 15.72
N ALA A 135 -17.04 -3.41 15.90
CA ALA A 135 -16.29 -3.52 17.14
C ALA A 135 -16.45 -2.25 18.02
N PRO A 136 -16.85 -2.38 19.30
CA PRO A 136 -16.93 -1.24 20.22
C PRO A 136 -15.55 -0.86 20.78
N GLY A 137 -15.29 0.45 20.96
CA GLY A 137 -14.24 0.93 21.88
C GLY A 137 -12.99 1.57 21.27
N LYS A 138 -12.87 1.69 19.94
CA LYS A 138 -11.89 2.60 19.30
C LYS A 138 -12.64 3.62 18.45
N THR A 139 -12.29 4.91 18.56
CA THR A 139 -12.68 5.93 17.59
C THR A 139 -11.93 5.65 16.29
N ALA A 140 -12.44 4.71 15.50
CA ALA A 140 -11.98 4.48 14.14
C ALA A 140 -12.66 5.50 13.23
N CYS A 141 -11.89 6.49 12.78
CA CYS A 141 -12.33 7.36 11.72
C CYS A 141 -12.04 6.65 10.40
N VAL A 142 -13.11 6.26 9.71
CA VAL A 142 -13.07 5.67 8.38
C VAL A 142 -13.35 6.80 7.40
N SER A 143 -12.37 7.14 6.55
CA SER A 143 -12.52 8.19 5.55
C SER A 143 -12.31 7.61 4.15
N PRO A 144 -13.17 7.92 3.19
CA PRO A 144 -12.81 7.78 1.79
C PRO A 144 -11.66 8.75 1.47
N LEU A 145 -10.62 8.28 0.81
CA LEU A 145 -9.68 9.17 0.11
C LEU A 145 -10.46 9.82 -1.04
N VAL A 146 -10.55 11.14 -1.02
CA VAL A 146 -11.29 11.98 -1.99
C VAL A 146 -10.55 12.04 -3.31
#